data_AF-A0A843GFI3-F1
#
_entry.id   AF-A0A843GFI3-F1
#
_cell.length_a   1.000
_cell.length_b   1.000
_cell.length_c   1.000
_cell.angle_alpha   90.00
_cell.angle_beta   90.00
_cell.angle_gamma   90.00
#
_symmetry.space_group_name_H-M   'P 1'
#
loop_
_entity.id
_entity.type
_entity.pdbx_description
1 polymer ?
#
loop_
_entity_poly.entity_id
_entity_poly.type
_entity_poly.pdbx_seq_one_letter_code
_entity_poly.pdbx_strand_id
1 'polypeptide(L)'
;MEKKTINKFGEHYLLGIGKDNQKYYLEKESWSCGWYWGCGYIHTFTNNTRPTCSRDIASHQHFSTLFLSGPKCAYDNFTEFFKETVFSKEEIWKLVDYFLTIYKLKDAAEVFRHGNSWQTEKATIDILKCPDLENKINKEFLPELFAKIKELCTKKEETK
;
A
#
# COMPACT_ATOMS: atom_id res chain seq x y z
N MET A 1 -11.11 14.26 11.07
CA MET A 1 -10.42 13.10 11.67
C MET A 1 -8.93 13.33 11.61
N GLU A 2 -8.15 12.87 12.59
CA GLU A 2 -6.69 13.05 12.59
C GLU A 2 -5.96 11.78 12.15
N LYS A 3 -4.83 11.96 11.48
CA LYS A 3 -3.88 10.89 11.15
C LYS A 3 -3.41 10.18 12.43
N LYS A 4 -3.37 8.85 12.40
CA LYS A 4 -2.99 8.02 13.54
C LYS A 4 -2.21 6.79 13.09
N THR A 5 -1.12 6.52 13.81
CA THR A 5 -0.35 5.28 13.68
C THR A 5 -0.66 4.35 14.85
N ILE A 6 -0.71 3.05 14.60
CA ILE A 6 -0.78 2.01 15.62
C ILE A 6 0.31 0.97 15.36
N ASN A 7 0.85 0.40 16.44
CA ASN A 7 1.87 -0.64 16.37
C ASN A 7 1.28 -1.94 16.95
N LYS A 8 0.48 -2.63 16.15
CA LYS A 8 -0.15 -3.91 16.51
C LYS A 8 -0.10 -4.82 15.30
N PHE A 9 0.57 -5.97 15.45
CA PHE A 9 0.92 -6.87 14.34
C PHE A 9 1.77 -6.18 13.25
N GLY A 10 2.51 -5.14 13.61
CA GLY A 10 3.21 -4.25 12.67
C GLY A 10 2.76 -2.81 12.80
N GLU A 11 3.47 -1.92 12.12
CA GLU A 11 3.12 -0.50 12.02
C GLU A 11 1.98 -0.34 11.01
N HIS A 12 0.92 0.35 11.42
CA HIS A 12 -0.25 0.61 10.58
C HIS A 12 -0.71 2.05 10.67
N TYR A 13 -1.20 2.60 9.56
CA TYR A 13 -1.68 3.97 9.42
C TYR A 13 -3.18 4.01 9.19
N LEU A 14 -3.91 4.82 9.96
CA LEU A 14 -5.36 5.00 9.78
C LEU A 14 -5.65 5.64 8.42
N LEU A 15 -6.50 5.02 7.60
CA LEU A 15 -6.99 5.59 6.34
C LEU A 15 -8.30 6.37 6.54
N GLY A 16 -9.18 5.84 7.39
CA GLY A 16 -10.50 6.42 7.60
C GLY A 16 -11.47 5.43 8.24
N ILE A 17 -12.74 5.86 8.31
CA ILE A 17 -13.89 5.04 8.70
C ILE A 17 -14.70 4.74 7.43
N GLY A 18 -14.86 3.46 7.12
CA GLY A 18 -15.69 2.99 6.00
C GLY A 18 -17.18 3.27 6.22
N LYS A 19 -17.97 3.14 5.15
CA LYS A 19 -19.44 3.23 5.25
C LYS A 19 -20.08 2.17 6.16
N ASP A 20 -19.36 1.09 6.43
CA ASP A 20 -19.70 0.04 7.40
C ASP A 20 -19.38 0.43 8.87
N ASN A 21 -18.91 1.65 9.10
CA ASN A 21 -18.44 2.18 10.39
C ASN A 21 -17.21 1.46 10.97
N GLN A 22 -16.46 0.72 10.15
CA GLN A 22 -15.17 0.14 10.56
C GLN A 22 -14.03 1.10 10.24
N LYS A 23 -13.02 1.18 11.11
CA LYS A 23 -11.74 1.83 10.83
C LYS A 23 -10.87 0.90 9.99
N TYR A 24 -10.32 1.45 8.91
CA TYR A 24 -9.40 0.74 8.03
C TYR A 24 -8.00 1.31 8.17
N TYR A 25 -7.02 0.42 8.17
CA TYR A 25 -5.63 0.75 8.40
C TYR A 25 -4.75 0.19 7.28
N LEU A 26 -3.87 1.02 6.74
CA LEU A 26 -2.81 0.59 5.83
C LEU A 26 -1.63 0.04 6.64
N GLU A 27 -1.24 -1.19 6.37
CA GLU A 27 0.00 -1.76 6.92
C GLU A 27 1.22 -1.14 6.23
N LYS A 28 2.27 -0.90 7.00
CA LYS A 28 3.58 -0.52 6.48
C LYS A 28 4.12 -1.61 5.55
N GLU A 29 4.82 -1.18 4.51
CA GLU A 29 5.62 -2.05 3.67
C GLU A 29 6.62 -2.91 4.46
N SER A 30 6.92 -4.08 3.93
CA SER A 30 7.95 -4.98 4.45
C SER A 30 8.73 -5.61 3.31
N TRP A 31 10.04 -5.78 3.49
CA TRP A 31 10.85 -6.55 2.56
C TRP A 31 10.60 -8.04 2.80
N SER A 32 10.21 -8.75 1.76
CA SER A 32 9.72 -10.12 1.81
C SER A 32 10.51 -11.05 0.90
N CYS A 33 10.74 -12.28 1.38
CA CYS A 33 11.39 -13.37 0.65
C CYS A 33 12.76 -13.05 0.03
N GLY A 34 13.41 -11.95 0.42
CA GLY A 34 14.74 -11.56 -0.06
C GLY A 34 14.77 -10.93 -1.45
N TRP A 35 13.62 -10.71 -2.10
CA TRP A 35 13.59 -10.22 -3.48
C TRP A 35 12.44 -9.26 -3.84
N TYR A 36 11.45 -9.06 -2.98
CA TYR A 36 10.35 -8.12 -3.26
C TYR A 36 9.76 -7.47 -2.01
N TRP A 37 8.98 -6.41 -2.22
CA TRP A 37 8.25 -5.71 -1.16
C TRP A 37 6.81 -6.23 -1.01
N GLY A 38 6.44 -6.66 0.20
CA GLY A 38 5.05 -6.76 0.62
C GLY A 38 4.51 -5.37 0.97
N CYS A 39 3.42 -4.94 0.33
CA CYS A 39 2.87 -3.59 0.54
C CYS A 39 1.40 -3.50 0.14
N GLY A 40 0.73 -2.44 0.61
CA GLY A 40 -0.64 -2.13 0.23
C GLY A 40 -1.69 -3.01 0.90
N TYR A 41 -1.34 -3.67 2.00
CA TYR A 41 -2.28 -4.41 2.82
C TYR A 41 -3.14 -3.46 3.65
N ILE A 42 -4.44 -3.70 3.63
CA ILE A 42 -5.45 -2.95 4.35
C ILE A 42 -6.13 -3.88 5.35
N HIS A 43 -6.11 -3.48 6.61
CA HIS A 43 -6.62 -4.25 7.72
C HIS A 43 -7.78 -3.56 8.43
N THR A 44 -8.74 -4.37 8.86
CA THR A 44 -9.55 -4.08 10.03
C THR A 44 -9.12 -5.00 11.16
N PHE A 45 -9.39 -4.62 12.41
CA PHE A 45 -9.01 -5.41 13.57
C PHE A 45 -10.22 -5.94 14.33
N THR A 46 -10.07 -7.10 14.97
CA THR A 46 -11.12 -7.75 15.80
C THR A 46 -11.69 -6.84 16.88
N ASN A 47 -10.87 -5.94 17.44
CA ASN A 47 -11.32 -4.82 18.25
C ASN A 47 -11.10 -3.50 17.49
N ASN A 48 -12.04 -3.15 16.61
CA ASN A 48 -11.91 -1.97 15.76
C ASN A 48 -11.97 -0.63 16.52
N THR A 49 -12.67 -0.60 17.65
CA THR A 49 -12.78 0.62 18.48
C THR A 49 -11.45 0.92 19.17
N ARG A 50 -10.76 -0.12 19.66
CA ARG A 50 -9.42 -0.04 20.28
C ARG A 50 -8.45 -1.08 19.68
N PRO A 51 -7.91 -0.81 18.47
CA PRO A 51 -7.09 -1.77 17.72
C PRO A 51 -5.85 -2.28 18.45
N THR A 52 -5.27 -1.48 19.33
CA THR A 52 -4.11 -1.86 20.15
C THR A 52 -4.42 -3.02 21.11
N CYS A 53 -5.70 -3.23 21.45
CA CYS A 53 -6.18 -4.32 22.28
C CYS A 53 -6.74 -5.50 21.47
N SER A 54 -6.62 -5.49 20.15
CA SER A 54 -7.14 -6.56 19.29
C SER A 54 -6.42 -7.88 19.53
N ARG A 55 -7.17 -8.97 19.46
CA ARG A 55 -6.62 -10.33 19.52
C ARG A 55 -6.04 -10.76 18.18
N ASP A 56 -6.63 -10.27 17.10
CA ASP A 56 -6.24 -10.58 15.72
C ASP A 56 -6.69 -9.50 14.71
N ILE A 57 -6.24 -9.64 13.46
CA ILE A 57 -6.74 -8.96 12.27
C ILE A 57 -8.10 -9.57 11.89
N ALA A 58 -9.11 -8.73 11.68
CA ALA A 58 -10.45 -9.18 11.30
C ALA A 58 -10.65 -9.31 9.79
N SER A 59 -9.96 -8.49 9.01
CA SER A 59 -9.97 -8.58 7.55
C SER A 59 -8.63 -8.20 6.96
N HIS A 60 -8.31 -8.82 5.84
CA HIS A 60 -7.09 -8.62 5.07
C HIS A 60 -7.46 -8.38 3.60
N GLN A 61 -7.19 -7.17 3.10
CA GLN A 61 -7.51 -6.75 1.73
C GLN A 61 -6.32 -6.00 1.12
N HIS A 62 -6.31 -5.85 -0.21
CA HIS A 62 -5.29 -5.06 -0.91
C HIS A 62 -5.85 -3.71 -1.37
N PHE A 63 -4.99 -2.68 -1.31
CA PHE A 63 -5.27 -1.34 -1.83
C PHE A 63 -5.64 -1.37 -3.31
N SER A 64 -4.97 -2.21 -4.11
CA SER A 64 -5.28 -2.37 -5.54
C SER A 64 -6.71 -2.85 -5.76
N THR A 65 -7.13 -3.89 -5.04
CA THR A 65 -8.48 -4.46 -5.15
C THR A 65 -9.56 -3.49 -4.66
N LEU A 66 -9.30 -2.80 -3.56
CA LEU A 66 -10.28 -1.89 -2.96
C LEU A 66 -10.46 -0.60 -3.77
N PHE A 67 -9.36 -0.04 -4.30
CA PHE A 67 -9.38 1.33 -4.81
C PHE A 67 -8.94 1.47 -6.26
N LEU A 68 -8.13 0.55 -6.80
CA LEU A 68 -7.55 0.70 -8.14
C LEU A 68 -8.26 -0.12 -9.24
N SER A 69 -8.95 -1.21 -8.88
CA SER A 69 -9.62 -2.12 -9.84
C SER A 69 -11.13 -1.87 -10.01
N GLY A 70 -11.64 -0.73 -9.53
CA GLY A 70 -13.06 -0.39 -9.60
C GLY A 70 -13.50 0.19 -10.95
N PRO A 71 -14.82 0.32 -11.21
CA PRO A 71 -15.36 0.89 -12.45
C PRO A 71 -15.14 2.41 -12.57
N LYS A 72 -14.77 3.08 -11.47
CA LYS A 72 -14.49 4.52 -11.43
C LYS A 72 -12.99 4.76 -11.30
N CYS A 73 -12.58 6.02 -11.42
CA CYS A 73 -11.20 6.39 -11.14
C CYS A 73 -10.84 6.11 -9.66
N ALA A 74 -9.55 5.93 -9.39
CA ALA A 74 -9.09 5.52 -8.06
C ALA A 74 -9.47 6.49 -6.93
N TYR A 75 -9.49 7.80 -7.24
CA TYR A 75 -9.93 8.83 -6.31
C TYR A 75 -11.41 8.64 -5.91
N ASP A 76 -12.29 8.40 -6.88
CA ASP A 76 -13.71 8.20 -6.63
C ASP A 76 -13.95 6.90 -5.86
N ASN A 77 -13.30 5.81 -6.23
CA ASN A 77 -13.38 4.54 -5.48
C ASN A 77 -12.99 4.73 -4.01
N PHE A 78 -11.89 5.46 -3.75
CA PHE A 78 -11.43 5.75 -2.39
C PHE A 78 -12.43 6.62 -1.61
N THR A 79 -12.86 7.74 -2.19
CA THR A 79 -13.76 8.68 -1.51
C THR A 79 -15.16 8.11 -1.29
N GLU A 80 -15.63 7.22 -2.16
CA GLU A 80 -16.91 6.55 -1.97
C GLU A 80 -16.85 5.39 -0.99
N PHE A 81 -15.69 4.77 -0.78
CA PHE A 81 -15.53 3.71 0.21
C PHE A 81 -15.61 4.26 1.65
N PHE A 82 -14.96 5.39 1.89
CA PHE A 82 -14.87 6.01 3.21
C PHE A 82 -16.05 6.94 3.48
N LYS A 83 -16.67 6.77 4.66
CA LYS A 83 -17.59 7.77 5.22
C LYS A 83 -16.81 9.00 5.69
N GLU A 84 -15.67 8.77 6.32
CA GLU A 84 -14.74 9.80 6.79
C GLU A 84 -13.31 9.33 6.54
N THR A 85 -12.41 10.24 6.14
CA THR A 85 -10.99 9.94 5.94
C THR A 85 -10.10 10.97 6.62
N VAL A 86 -8.85 10.58 6.89
CA VAL A 86 -7.82 11.47 7.46
C VAL A 86 -7.12 12.33 6.41
N PHE A 87 -7.40 12.11 5.12
CA PHE A 87 -6.73 12.77 4.00
C PHE A 87 -7.58 13.88 3.40
N SER A 88 -6.93 14.97 2.99
CA SER A 88 -7.51 15.96 2.10
C SER A 88 -7.62 15.43 0.67
N LYS A 89 -8.39 16.14 -0.18
CA LYS A 89 -8.54 15.81 -1.60
C LYS A 89 -7.20 15.65 -2.34
N GLU A 90 -6.26 16.57 -2.10
CA GLU A 90 -4.93 16.52 -2.73
C GLU A 90 -4.12 15.32 -2.25
N GLU A 91 -4.19 15.00 -0.96
CA GLU A 91 -3.51 13.85 -0.39
C GLU A 91 -4.07 12.52 -0.92
N ILE A 92 -5.38 12.43 -1.14
CA ILE A 92 -5.99 11.23 -1.74
C ILE A 92 -5.45 11.02 -3.16
N TRP A 93 -5.38 12.06 -3.99
CA TRP A 93 -4.80 11.96 -5.33
C TRP A 93 -3.35 11.48 -5.29
N LYS A 94 -2.52 12.03 -4.38
CA LYS A 94 -1.14 11.57 -4.20
C LYS A 94 -1.08 10.12 -3.76
N LEU A 95 -1.89 9.72 -2.78
CA LEU A 95 -1.92 8.37 -2.24
C LEU A 95 -2.24 7.33 -3.32
N VAL A 96 -3.31 7.57 -4.10
CA VAL A 96 -3.72 6.62 -5.14
C VAL A 96 -2.69 6.54 -6.27
N ASP A 97 -2.06 7.66 -6.63
CA ASP A 97 -1.03 7.70 -7.66
C ASP A 97 0.26 6.99 -7.22
N TYR A 98 0.69 7.18 -5.97
CA TYR A 98 1.82 6.45 -5.40
C TYR A 98 1.57 4.94 -5.40
N PHE A 99 0.39 4.49 -4.97
CA PHE A 99 0.08 3.05 -5.02
C PHE A 99 0.01 2.52 -6.44
N LEU A 100 -0.62 3.23 -7.36
CA LEU A 100 -0.66 2.82 -8.77
C LEU A 100 0.76 2.69 -9.35
N THR A 101 1.65 3.62 -9.00
CA THR A 101 3.05 3.60 -9.41
C THR A 101 3.82 2.43 -8.78
N ILE A 102 3.64 2.19 -7.48
CA ILE A 102 4.24 1.06 -6.76
C ILE A 102 3.86 -0.27 -7.42
N TYR A 103 2.57 -0.51 -7.71
CA TYR A 103 2.15 -1.76 -8.33
C TYR A 103 2.77 -1.95 -9.72
N LYS A 104 2.78 -0.91 -10.56
CA LYS A 104 3.45 -0.96 -11.87
C LYS A 104 4.95 -1.24 -11.77
N LEU A 105 5.62 -0.61 -10.81
CA LEU A 105 7.05 -0.84 -10.57
C LEU A 105 7.32 -2.26 -10.08
N LYS A 106 6.47 -2.81 -9.21
CA LYS A 106 6.58 -4.20 -8.78
C LYS A 106 6.42 -5.18 -9.95
N ASP A 107 5.40 -4.99 -10.78
CA ASP A 107 5.19 -5.82 -11.97
C ASP A 107 6.40 -5.74 -12.93
N ALA A 108 6.95 -4.54 -13.12
CA ALA A 108 8.15 -4.34 -13.91
C ALA A 108 9.37 -5.05 -13.32
N ALA A 109 9.57 -4.97 -11.99
CA ALA A 109 10.66 -5.65 -11.31
C ALA A 109 10.55 -7.18 -11.44
N GLU A 110 9.33 -7.75 -11.36
CA GLU A 110 9.11 -9.18 -11.60
C GLU A 110 9.49 -9.58 -13.03
N VAL A 111 9.10 -8.79 -14.02
CA VAL A 111 9.49 -9.03 -15.43
C VAL A 111 11.00 -8.93 -15.60
N PHE A 112 11.66 -7.91 -15.03
CA PHE A 112 13.11 -7.76 -15.14
C PHE A 112 13.89 -8.84 -14.38
N ARG A 113 13.32 -9.42 -13.34
CA ARG A 113 13.94 -10.53 -12.60
C ARG A 113 13.83 -11.85 -13.37
N HIS A 114 12.63 -12.15 -13.86
CA HIS A 114 12.29 -13.49 -14.36
C HIS A 114 12.31 -13.61 -15.89
N GLY A 115 12.28 -12.48 -16.60
CA GLY A 115 12.10 -12.42 -18.05
C GLY A 115 10.69 -12.80 -18.50
N ASN A 116 9.70 -12.76 -17.60
CA ASN A 116 8.28 -13.08 -17.80
C ASN A 116 7.43 -12.60 -16.60
N SER A 117 6.11 -12.83 -16.64
CA SER A 117 5.18 -12.53 -15.52
C SER A 117 5.12 -13.62 -14.43
N TRP A 118 6.18 -14.41 -14.30
CA TRP A 118 6.37 -15.44 -13.26
C TRP A 118 5.26 -16.50 -13.12
N GLN A 119 4.48 -16.74 -14.17
CA GLN A 119 3.49 -17.84 -14.20
C GLN A 119 4.10 -19.19 -14.60
N THR A 120 5.19 -19.16 -15.37
CA THR A 120 5.93 -20.37 -15.80
C THR A 120 7.32 -20.00 -16.32
N GLU A 121 8.34 -20.77 -15.95
CA GLU A 121 9.71 -20.60 -16.46
C GLU A 121 9.83 -20.89 -17.97
N LYS A 122 8.88 -21.65 -18.55
CA LYS A 122 8.90 -21.98 -19.98
C LYS A 122 8.64 -20.78 -20.89
N ALA A 123 8.07 -19.70 -20.34
CA ALA A 123 7.81 -18.46 -21.06
C ALA A 123 8.92 -17.41 -20.86
N THR A 124 10.03 -17.78 -20.21
CA THR A 124 11.16 -16.86 -19.99
C THR A 124 11.77 -16.40 -21.31
N ILE A 125 11.89 -15.09 -21.45
CA ILE A 125 12.59 -14.41 -22.53
C ILE A 125 13.81 -13.73 -21.92
N ASP A 126 15.01 -14.28 -22.15
CA ASP A 126 16.22 -13.84 -21.44
C ASP A 126 16.59 -12.38 -21.69
N ILE A 127 16.30 -11.82 -22.87
CA ILE A 127 16.56 -10.39 -23.15
C ILE A 127 15.71 -9.44 -22.29
N LEU A 128 14.61 -9.93 -21.69
CA LEU A 128 13.80 -9.15 -20.74
C LEU A 128 14.40 -9.14 -19.33
N LYS A 129 15.34 -10.04 -19.01
CA LYS A 129 16.00 -10.04 -17.70
C LYS A 129 16.97 -8.87 -17.61
N CYS A 130 16.76 -8.02 -16.61
CA CYS A 130 17.59 -6.86 -16.33
C CYS A 130 17.77 -6.68 -14.81
N PRO A 131 18.72 -7.41 -14.19
CA PRO A 131 18.94 -7.34 -12.75
C PRO A 131 19.26 -5.94 -12.24
N ASP A 132 19.90 -5.09 -13.06
CA ASP A 132 20.21 -3.71 -12.68
C ASP A 132 18.93 -2.87 -12.53
N LEU A 133 17.96 -3.03 -13.43
CA LEU A 133 16.66 -2.33 -13.33
C LEU A 133 15.81 -2.91 -12.19
N GLU A 134 15.77 -4.23 -12.00
CA GLU A 134 15.15 -4.86 -10.83
C GLU A 134 15.71 -4.27 -9.53
N ASN A 135 17.04 -4.23 -9.41
CA ASN A 135 17.72 -3.70 -8.24
C ASN A 135 17.39 -2.22 -8.02
N LYS A 136 17.43 -1.41 -9.08
CA LYS A 136 17.10 0.02 -9.01
C LYS A 136 15.67 0.25 -8.52
N ILE A 137 14.72 -0.52 -9.04
CA ILE A 137 13.32 -0.44 -8.60
C ILE A 137 13.20 -0.80 -7.11
N ASN A 138 13.76 -1.94 -6.71
CA ASN A 138 13.58 -2.48 -5.36
C ASN A 138 14.38 -1.73 -4.29
N LYS A 139 15.56 -1.19 -4.62
CA LYS A 139 16.48 -0.56 -3.65
C LYS A 139 16.41 0.96 -3.64
N GLU A 140 15.89 1.59 -4.70
CA GLU A 140 15.82 3.06 -4.79
C GLU A 140 14.38 3.55 -4.98
N PHE A 141 13.68 3.11 -6.02
CA PHE A 141 12.40 3.71 -6.40
C PHE A 141 11.26 3.39 -5.43
N LEU A 142 11.10 2.12 -5.06
CA LEU A 142 10.06 1.69 -4.14
C LEU A 142 10.29 2.28 -2.72
N PRO A 143 11.51 2.24 -2.14
CA PRO A 143 11.80 2.91 -0.87
C PRO A 143 11.44 4.40 -0.84
N GLU A 144 11.73 5.16 -1.90
CA GLU A 144 11.37 6.58 -1.98
C GLU A 144 9.84 6.77 -1.97
N LEU A 145 9.10 5.96 -2.72
CA LEU A 145 7.63 6.01 -2.72
C LEU A 145 7.03 5.63 -1.36
N PHE A 146 7.59 4.63 -0.68
CA PHE A 146 7.16 4.26 0.67
C PHE A 146 7.43 5.39 1.68
N ALA A 147 8.56 6.08 1.57
CA ALA A 147 8.83 7.25 2.40
C ALA A 147 7.80 8.37 2.18
N LYS A 148 7.39 8.62 0.92
CA LYS A 148 6.32 9.58 0.61
C LYS A 148 4.96 9.16 1.16
N ILE A 149 4.60 7.88 1.07
CA ILE A 149 3.37 7.37 1.68
C ILE A 149 3.41 7.54 3.19
N LYS A 150 4.52 7.20 3.85
CA LYS A 150 4.68 7.38 5.29
C LYS A 150 4.54 8.85 5.69
N GLU A 151 5.18 9.79 4.97
CA GLU A 151 5.01 11.23 5.20
C GLU A 151 3.54 11.63 5.08
N LEU A 152 2.85 11.13 4.06
CA LEU A 152 1.43 11.40 3.84
C LEU A 152 0.54 10.82 4.96
N CYS A 153 0.89 9.65 5.49
CA CYS A 153 0.10 8.92 6.48
C CYS A 153 0.34 9.37 7.93
N THR A 154 1.45 10.04 8.19
CA THR A 154 1.83 10.52 9.53
C THR A 154 1.52 12.01 9.70
N LYS A 155 1.40 12.45 10.96
CA LYS A 155 1.32 13.90 11.23
C LYS A 155 2.70 14.49 10.97
N LYS A 156 2.77 15.67 10.34
CA LYS A 156 4.00 16.46 10.34
C LYS A 156 4.28 16.86 11.79
N GLU A 157 5.45 16.51 12.31
CA GLU A 157 5.90 17.05 13.59
C GLU A 157 6.03 18.57 13.40
N GLU A 158 5.26 19.34 14.16
CA GLU A 158 5.50 20.77 14.29
C GLU A 158 6.84 20.93 15.00
N THR A 159 7.88 21.29 14.25
CA THR A 159 9.14 21.75 14.82
C THR A 159 8.82 22.96 15.69
N LYS A 160 8.84 22.77 17.02
CA LYS A 160 8.76 23.85 18.00
C LYS A 160 10.07 24.63 18.04
#